data_AF-A0A7V4A2T9-F1
#
_entry.id   AF-A0A7V4A2T9-F1
#
_cell.length_a   1.000
_cell.length_b   1.000
_cell.length_c   1.000
_cell.angle_alpha   90.00
_cell.angle_beta   90.00
_cell.angle_gamma   90.00
#
_symmetry.space_group_name_H-M   'P 1'
#
loop_
_entity.id
_entity.type
_entity.pdbx_description
1 polymer ?
#
loop_
_entity_poly.entity_id
_entity_poly.type
_entity_poly.pdbx_seq_one_letter_code
_entity_poly.pdbx_strand_id
1 'polypeptide(L)'
;GLVTGEAREAVRLLLLRNDFTNLQAVLRAKATGKPFEEVVLLPGTLKEALWRQAYEAQDAAGMAQVLSVPGHPLARSLRAVLRETQDLARMEALLAKRFFEGVAKASKALEETALRDYLALEVDAENLRTAFKLQGQDVQVETVFVRGGRFVDRVRFARLLEGDYAVLDELSGTPFAPLAGARDLRALERRLRCLLLKEARKGASDPLGVGLVLAYVKEREWEAVRLRLLARRAYFGLPRAQVEEEVVCP
;
A
#
# COMPACT_ATOMS: atom_id res chain seq x y z
N GLY A 1 -15.48 -5.07 20.36
CA GLY A 1 -15.11 -4.99 18.94
C GLY A 1 -16.34 -5.27 18.11
N LEU A 2 -16.49 -4.63 16.95
CA LEU A 2 -17.72 -4.72 16.14
C LEU A 2 -17.95 -6.11 15.53
N VAL A 3 -16.90 -6.92 15.39
CA VAL A 3 -16.92 -8.29 14.85
C VAL A 3 -15.94 -9.21 15.61
N THR A 4 -16.11 -10.53 15.47
CA THR A 4 -15.27 -11.61 16.02
C THR A 4 -14.95 -12.65 14.92
N GLY A 5 -14.09 -13.64 15.23
CA GLY A 5 -13.79 -14.74 14.31
C GLY A 5 -13.11 -14.31 13.00
N GLU A 6 -13.43 -14.99 11.91
CA GLU A 6 -12.83 -14.75 10.58
C GLU A 6 -13.13 -13.36 10.04
N ALA A 7 -14.35 -12.85 10.23
CA ALA A 7 -14.73 -11.51 9.83
C ALA A 7 -13.85 -10.44 10.52
N ARG A 8 -13.47 -10.66 11.79
CA ARG A 8 -12.51 -9.78 12.47
C ARG A 8 -11.15 -9.80 11.79
N GLU A 9 -10.62 -10.98 11.48
CA GLU A 9 -9.29 -11.09 10.86
C GLU A 9 -9.26 -10.47 9.47
N ALA A 10 -10.30 -10.69 8.67
CA ALA A 10 -10.46 -10.06 7.37
C ALA A 10 -10.43 -8.52 7.45
N VAL A 11 -11.32 -7.93 8.26
CA VAL A 11 -11.39 -6.46 8.44
C VAL A 11 -10.08 -5.93 9.01
N ARG A 12 -9.49 -6.65 9.98
CA ARG A 12 -8.22 -6.27 10.58
C ARG A 12 -7.09 -6.24 9.55
N LEU A 13 -7.01 -7.21 8.63
CA LEU A 13 -5.99 -7.21 7.57
C LEU A 13 -6.13 -6.00 6.64
N LEU A 14 -7.37 -5.63 6.26
CA LEU A 14 -7.62 -4.45 5.42
C LEU A 14 -7.19 -3.16 6.11
N LEU A 15 -7.53 -2.98 7.39
CA LEU A 15 -7.16 -1.78 8.14
C LEU A 15 -5.66 -1.73 8.46
N LEU A 16 -5.03 -2.87 8.75
CA LEU A 16 -3.59 -2.95 8.94
C LEU A 16 -2.80 -2.61 7.67
N ARG A 17 -3.35 -2.89 6.48
CA ARG A 17 -2.76 -2.44 5.21
C ARG A 17 -2.77 -0.92 5.11
N ASN A 18 -3.82 -0.26 5.60
CA ASN A 18 -3.87 1.20 5.66
C ASN A 18 -2.88 1.76 6.68
N ASP A 19 -2.77 1.14 7.87
CA ASP A 19 -1.74 1.51 8.84
C ASP A 19 -0.32 1.35 8.27
N PHE A 20 -0.07 0.30 7.48
CA PHE A 20 1.20 0.11 6.79
C PHE A 20 1.48 1.24 5.79
N THR A 21 0.47 1.63 5.02
CA THR A 21 0.56 2.74 4.07
C THR A 21 0.83 4.07 4.78
N ASN A 22 0.15 4.30 5.91
CA ASN A 22 0.33 5.47 6.76
C ASN A 22 1.75 5.52 7.31
N LEU A 23 2.28 4.39 7.79
CA LEU A 23 3.66 4.31 8.28
C LEU A 23 4.67 4.70 7.19
N GLN A 24 4.55 4.13 5.98
CA GLN A 24 5.42 4.50 4.85
C GLN A 24 5.29 6.01 4.54
N ALA A 25 4.07 6.54 4.50
CA ALA A 25 3.85 7.96 4.22
C ALA A 25 4.48 8.88 5.29
N VAL A 26 4.38 8.51 6.57
CA VAL A 26 5.01 9.24 7.69
C VAL A 26 6.54 9.15 7.65
N LEU A 27 7.09 7.97 7.32
CA LEU A 27 8.54 7.80 7.14
C LEU A 27 9.08 8.69 6.00
N ARG A 28 8.42 8.69 4.84
CA ARG A 28 8.79 9.57 3.72
C ARG A 28 8.70 11.03 4.11
N ALA A 29 7.61 11.43 4.75
CA ALA A 29 7.41 12.82 5.13
C ALA A 29 8.51 13.32 6.07
N LYS A 30 8.88 12.50 7.07
CA LYS A 30 9.99 12.86 7.96
C LYS A 30 11.32 12.94 7.23
N ALA A 31 11.61 12.00 6.34
CA ALA A 31 12.85 11.99 5.56
C ALA A 31 12.97 13.18 4.60
N THR A 32 11.86 13.65 4.03
CA THR A 32 11.84 14.80 3.11
C THR A 32 11.51 16.13 3.79
N GLY A 33 11.39 16.17 5.12
CA GLY A 33 11.01 17.38 5.88
C GLY A 33 9.62 17.92 5.57
N LYS A 34 8.74 17.09 4.99
CA LYS A 34 7.38 17.49 4.60
C LYS A 34 6.47 17.55 5.85
N PRO A 35 5.72 18.65 6.09
CA PRO A 35 4.88 18.80 7.27
C PRO A 35 3.86 17.66 7.45
N PHE A 36 3.52 17.34 8.71
CA PHE A 36 2.62 16.24 9.03
C PHE A 36 1.21 16.45 8.43
N GLU A 37 0.73 17.68 8.42
CA GLU A 37 -0.56 18.10 7.85
C GLU A 37 -0.63 17.78 6.35
N GLU A 38 0.53 17.71 5.72
CA GLU A 38 0.65 17.37 4.32
C GLU A 38 0.71 15.86 4.02
N VAL A 39 0.86 15.03 5.05
CA VAL A 39 0.79 13.57 4.95
C VAL A 39 -0.66 13.13 4.71
N VAL A 40 -0.85 12.19 3.78
CA VAL A 40 -2.15 11.57 3.55
C VAL A 40 -2.27 10.37 4.47
N LEU A 41 -3.21 10.42 5.42
CA LEU A 41 -3.53 9.28 6.27
C LEU A 41 -4.80 8.60 5.77
N LEU A 42 -4.71 7.30 5.55
CA LEU A 42 -5.82 6.41 5.24
C LEU A 42 -6.50 5.92 6.53
N PRO A 43 -7.80 5.56 6.47
CA PRO A 43 -8.50 5.00 7.62
C PRO A 43 -7.92 3.65 8.03
N GLY A 44 -7.24 3.62 9.18
CA GLY A 44 -6.59 2.42 9.74
C GLY A 44 -7.08 2.08 11.14
N THR A 45 -6.31 1.29 11.88
CA THR A 45 -6.62 0.91 13.28
C THR A 45 -6.12 1.94 14.30
N LEU A 46 -5.19 2.80 13.90
CA LEU A 46 -4.57 3.81 14.75
C LEU A 46 -5.23 5.19 14.59
N LYS A 47 -5.35 5.92 15.71
CA LYS A 47 -5.85 7.31 15.71
C LYS A 47 -4.80 8.26 15.13
N GLU A 48 -5.26 9.35 14.51
CA GLU A 48 -4.37 10.39 13.95
C GLU A 48 -3.37 10.95 14.98
N ALA A 49 -3.78 11.15 16.23
CA ALA A 49 -2.90 11.64 17.29
C ALA A 49 -1.66 10.76 17.49
N LEU A 50 -1.79 9.44 17.30
CA LEU A 50 -0.65 8.52 17.42
C LEU A 50 0.29 8.65 16.22
N TRP A 51 -0.24 8.86 15.01
CA TRP A 51 0.57 9.13 13.82
C TRP A 51 1.33 10.46 13.94
N ARG A 52 0.70 11.47 14.54
CA ARG A 52 1.35 12.76 14.85
C ARG A 52 2.51 12.58 15.83
N GLN A 53 2.27 11.86 16.94
CA GLN A 53 3.33 11.51 17.89
C GLN A 53 4.48 10.72 17.24
N ALA A 54 4.15 9.79 16.34
CA ALA A 54 5.18 9.04 15.60
C ALA A 54 6.00 9.99 14.71
N TYR A 55 5.35 10.89 13.96
CA TYR A 55 6.05 11.88 13.14
C TYR A 55 6.96 12.81 13.97
N GLU A 56 6.49 13.25 15.14
CA GLU A 56 7.21 14.11 16.09
C GLU A 56 8.39 13.42 16.79
N ALA A 57 8.39 12.08 16.89
CA ALA A 57 9.49 11.32 17.48
C ALA A 57 10.81 11.62 16.76
N GLN A 58 11.96 11.62 17.44
CA GLN A 58 13.21 12.11 16.87
C GLN A 58 13.65 11.36 15.60
N ASP A 59 13.48 10.04 15.58
CA ASP A 59 13.90 9.16 14.50
C ASP A 59 12.91 8.00 14.29
N ALA A 60 13.22 7.11 13.33
CA ALA A 60 12.40 5.94 13.04
C ALA A 60 12.36 4.93 14.20
N ALA A 61 13.38 4.89 15.07
CA ALA A 61 13.35 4.05 16.27
C ALA A 61 12.35 4.58 17.29
N GLY A 62 12.30 5.90 17.47
CA GLY A 62 11.29 6.61 18.23
C GLY A 62 9.87 6.38 17.69
N MET A 63 9.67 6.41 16.37
CA MET A 63 8.39 6.01 15.75
C MET A 63 7.99 4.60 16.16
N ALA A 64 8.92 3.65 16.09
CA ALA A 64 8.65 2.26 16.44
C ALA A 64 8.28 2.13 17.93
N GLN A 65 8.86 2.95 18.80
CA GLN A 65 8.50 3.00 20.22
C GLN A 65 7.07 3.52 20.40
N VAL A 66 6.69 4.63 19.75
CA VAL A 66 5.32 5.16 19.80
C VAL A 66 4.30 4.11 19.35
N LEU A 67 4.56 3.44 18.22
CA LEU A 67 3.68 2.38 17.70
C LEU A 67 3.61 1.14 18.61
N SER A 68 4.60 0.93 19.48
CA SER A 68 4.58 -0.19 20.41
C SER A 68 3.72 0.03 21.64
N VAL A 69 3.42 1.28 21.99
CA VAL A 69 2.53 1.64 23.11
C VAL A 69 1.15 0.98 22.99
N PRO A 70 0.44 1.05 21.84
CA PRO A 70 -0.81 0.31 21.64
C PRO A 70 -0.60 -1.17 21.27
N GLY A 71 0.64 -1.67 21.28
CA GLY A 71 0.95 -3.04 20.85
C GLY A 71 0.83 -3.27 19.34
N HIS A 72 1.02 -2.24 18.50
CA HIS A 72 0.82 -2.37 17.06
C HIS A 72 1.87 -3.29 16.41
N PRO A 73 1.49 -4.23 15.51
CA PRO A 73 2.43 -5.19 14.93
C PRO A 73 3.54 -4.53 14.10
N LEU A 74 3.26 -3.41 13.44
CA LEU A 74 4.26 -2.68 12.64
C LEU A 74 5.44 -2.16 13.48
N ALA A 75 5.26 -1.94 14.78
CA ALA A 75 6.36 -1.52 15.66
C ALA A 75 7.49 -2.55 15.67
N ARG A 76 7.14 -3.84 15.76
CA ARG A 76 8.12 -4.94 15.74
C ARG A 76 8.78 -5.05 14.36
N SER A 77 8.01 -4.92 13.28
CA SER A 77 8.54 -4.94 11.92
C SER A 77 9.53 -3.80 11.69
N LEU A 78 9.19 -2.58 12.10
CA LEU A 78 10.05 -1.40 11.96
C LEU A 78 11.36 -1.55 12.73
N ARG A 79 11.31 -1.97 14.01
CA ARG A 79 12.53 -2.25 14.77
C ARG A 79 13.42 -3.31 14.13
N ALA A 80 12.82 -4.33 13.51
CA ALA A 80 13.59 -5.37 12.85
C ALA A 80 14.30 -4.83 11.61
N VAL A 81 13.60 -4.07 10.78
CA VAL A 81 14.17 -3.48 9.55
C VAL A 81 15.23 -2.41 9.85
N LEU A 82 15.05 -1.62 10.91
CA LEU A 82 16.04 -0.61 11.32
C LEU A 82 17.41 -1.20 11.70
N ARG A 83 17.47 -2.49 12.07
CA ARG A 83 18.74 -3.19 12.31
C ARG A 83 19.44 -3.61 11.02
N GLU A 84 18.72 -3.63 9.90
CA GLU A 84 19.22 -4.08 8.60
C GLU A 84 19.62 -2.89 7.71
N THR A 85 18.86 -1.79 7.76
CA THR A 85 19.10 -0.62 6.91
C THR A 85 18.59 0.67 7.53
N GLN A 86 19.29 1.78 7.19
CA GLN A 86 18.84 3.15 7.44
C GLN A 86 18.42 3.86 6.14
N ASP A 87 18.67 3.25 4.97
CA ASP A 87 18.18 3.76 3.69
C ASP A 87 16.65 3.63 3.61
N LEU A 88 15.97 4.73 3.31
CA LEU A 88 14.51 4.82 3.32
C LEU A 88 13.87 3.89 2.27
N ALA A 89 14.40 3.84 1.06
CA ALA A 89 13.81 3.04 -0.01
C ALA A 89 13.90 1.54 0.30
N ARG A 90 15.07 1.08 0.77
CA ARG A 90 15.28 -0.29 1.26
C ARG A 90 14.44 -0.58 2.50
N MET A 91 14.32 0.38 3.42
CA MET A 91 13.48 0.24 4.61
C MET A 91 12.01 0.00 4.24
N GLU A 92 11.47 0.81 3.32
CA GLU A 92 10.10 0.64 2.82
C GLU A 92 9.88 -0.73 2.19
N ALA A 93 10.82 -1.20 1.36
CA ALA A 93 10.72 -2.49 0.69
C ALA A 93 10.79 -3.68 1.68
N LEU A 94 11.70 -3.63 2.65
CA LEU A 94 11.81 -4.69 3.67
C LEU A 94 10.61 -4.70 4.62
N LEU A 95 10.06 -3.52 4.95
CA LEU A 95 8.80 -3.40 5.69
C LEU A 95 7.64 -4.01 4.88
N ALA A 96 7.55 -3.67 3.59
CA ALA A 96 6.54 -4.20 2.68
C ALA A 96 6.58 -5.73 2.64
N LYS A 97 7.77 -6.30 2.40
CA LYS A 97 7.96 -7.75 2.37
C LYS A 97 7.50 -8.41 3.66
N ARG A 98 7.97 -7.93 4.82
CA ARG A 98 7.58 -8.47 6.13
C ARG A 98 6.07 -8.37 6.37
N PHE A 99 5.46 -7.25 5.99
CA PHE A 99 4.03 -7.04 6.13
C PHE A 99 3.22 -8.00 5.25
N PHE A 100 3.49 -8.00 3.95
CA PHE A 100 2.71 -8.76 2.98
C PHE A 100 2.94 -10.27 3.05
N GLU A 101 4.13 -10.76 3.39
CA GLU A 101 4.33 -12.19 3.67
C GLU A 101 3.53 -12.64 4.91
N GLY A 102 3.40 -11.77 5.92
CA GLY A 102 2.54 -11.99 7.07
C GLY A 102 1.05 -12.03 6.69
N VAL A 103 0.61 -11.09 5.85
CA VAL A 103 -0.76 -11.04 5.31
C VAL A 103 -1.07 -12.27 4.47
N ALA A 104 -0.17 -12.68 3.57
CA ALA A 104 -0.33 -13.86 2.73
C ALA A 104 -0.37 -15.16 3.56
N LYS A 105 0.36 -15.22 4.68
CA LYS A 105 0.25 -16.35 5.61
C LYS A 105 -1.09 -16.36 6.33
N ALA A 106 -1.58 -15.20 6.78
CA ALA A 106 -2.87 -15.08 7.46
C ALA A 106 -4.05 -15.39 6.51
N SER A 107 -3.98 -14.95 5.25
CA SER A 107 -5.06 -15.15 4.27
C SER A 107 -5.25 -16.62 3.84
N LYS A 108 -4.22 -17.46 3.96
CA LYS A 108 -4.33 -18.90 3.73
C LYS A 108 -5.26 -19.60 4.73
N ALA A 109 -5.37 -19.05 5.93
CA ALA A 109 -6.25 -19.57 6.98
C ALA A 109 -7.70 -19.08 6.83
N LEU A 110 -7.97 -18.12 5.94
CA LEU A 110 -9.32 -17.63 5.67
C LEU A 110 -9.97 -18.48 4.58
N GLU A 111 -11.21 -18.90 4.78
CA GLU A 111 -12.02 -19.60 3.77
C GLU A 111 -12.63 -18.64 2.71
N GLU A 112 -12.26 -17.37 2.77
CA GLU A 112 -12.75 -16.29 1.92
C GLU A 112 -11.91 -16.12 0.63
N THR A 113 -12.36 -16.73 -0.46
CA THR A 113 -11.65 -16.71 -1.76
C THR A 113 -11.49 -15.30 -2.34
N ALA A 114 -12.53 -14.47 -2.27
CA ALA A 114 -12.51 -13.11 -2.79
C ALA A 114 -11.45 -12.23 -2.11
N LEU A 115 -11.32 -12.32 -0.78
CA LEU A 115 -10.27 -11.60 -0.05
C LEU A 115 -8.89 -12.15 -0.36
N ARG A 116 -8.74 -13.48 -0.49
CA ARG A 116 -7.46 -14.09 -0.85
C ARG A 116 -6.97 -13.62 -2.22
N ASP A 117 -7.85 -13.61 -3.22
CA ASP A 117 -7.54 -13.12 -4.56
C ASP A 117 -7.20 -11.63 -4.56
N TYR A 118 -7.94 -10.82 -3.79
CA TYR A 118 -7.63 -9.41 -3.62
C TYR A 118 -6.26 -9.16 -2.98
N LEU A 119 -5.92 -9.91 -1.92
CA LEU A 119 -4.64 -9.78 -1.24
C LEU A 119 -3.47 -10.21 -2.14
N ALA A 120 -3.66 -11.21 -3.01
CA ALA A 120 -2.64 -11.57 -4.00
C ALA A 120 -2.39 -10.43 -5.00
N LEU A 121 -3.45 -9.73 -5.44
CA LEU A 121 -3.33 -8.52 -6.27
C LEU A 121 -2.60 -7.38 -5.54
N GLU A 122 -2.84 -7.19 -4.24
CA GLU A 122 -2.09 -6.20 -3.45
C GLU A 122 -0.60 -6.55 -3.36
N VAL A 123 -0.24 -7.83 -3.22
CA VAL A 123 1.16 -8.28 -3.25
C VAL A 123 1.82 -8.01 -4.60
N ASP A 124 1.14 -8.36 -5.70
CA ASP A 124 1.63 -8.06 -7.05
C ASP A 124 1.82 -6.55 -7.26
N ALA A 125 0.86 -5.74 -6.83
CA ALA A 125 0.94 -4.29 -6.89
C ALA A 125 2.11 -3.73 -6.07
N GLU A 126 2.39 -4.29 -4.90
CA GLU A 126 3.52 -3.89 -4.07
C GLU A 126 4.86 -4.28 -4.68
N ASN A 127 4.96 -5.45 -5.31
CA ASN A 127 6.15 -5.84 -6.06
C ASN A 127 6.43 -4.84 -7.19
N LEU A 128 5.41 -4.42 -7.94
CA LEU A 128 5.57 -3.41 -8.99
C LEU A 128 6.01 -2.05 -8.44
N ARG A 129 5.39 -1.57 -7.35
CA ARG A 129 5.81 -0.32 -6.67
C ARG A 129 7.26 -0.41 -6.19
N THR A 130 7.63 -1.52 -5.57
CA THR A 130 8.97 -1.75 -5.04
C THR A 130 10.01 -1.77 -6.15
N ALA A 131 9.74 -2.45 -7.27
CA ALA A 131 10.63 -2.48 -8.42
C ALA A 131 10.87 -1.07 -8.99
N PHE A 132 9.82 -0.26 -9.14
CA PHE A 132 9.96 1.14 -9.59
C PHE A 132 10.76 2.01 -8.61
N LYS A 133 10.54 1.85 -7.29
CA LYS A 133 11.25 2.64 -6.26
C LYS A 133 12.73 2.30 -6.16
N LEU A 134 13.09 1.04 -6.39
CA LEU A 134 14.46 0.54 -6.28
C LEU A 134 15.16 0.42 -7.64
N GLN A 135 14.54 0.91 -8.71
CA GLN A 135 15.06 0.77 -10.07
C GLN A 135 16.51 1.29 -10.16
N GLY A 136 17.38 0.48 -10.74
CA GLY A 136 18.80 0.81 -10.91
C GLY A 136 19.64 0.78 -9.62
N GLN A 137 19.07 0.40 -8.47
CA GLN A 137 19.83 0.17 -7.24
C GLN A 137 20.38 -1.25 -7.19
N ASP A 138 21.59 -1.40 -6.63
CA ASP A 138 22.18 -2.72 -6.37
C ASP A 138 21.51 -3.37 -5.15
N VAL A 139 20.41 -4.09 -5.41
CA VAL A 139 19.62 -4.81 -4.41
C VAL A 139 19.32 -6.21 -4.91
N GLN A 140 19.60 -7.22 -4.09
CA GLN A 140 19.28 -8.60 -4.40
C GLN A 140 17.76 -8.82 -4.46
N VAL A 141 17.27 -9.35 -5.57
CA VAL A 141 15.83 -9.60 -5.81
C VAL A 141 15.17 -10.35 -4.67
N GLU A 142 15.82 -11.39 -4.15
CA GLU A 142 15.33 -12.22 -3.06
C GLU A 142 15.10 -11.45 -1.75
N THR A 143 15.82 -10.35 -1.55
CA THR A 143 15.72 -9.56 -0.32
C THR A 143 14.46 -8.70 -0.29
N VAL A 144 14.00 -8.23 -1.46
CA VAL A 144 12.89 -7.26 -1.58
C VAL A 144 11.65 -7.81 -2.28
N PHE A 145 11.76 -8.89 -3.05
CA PHE A 145 10.61 -9.54 -3.67
C PHE A 145 9.68 -10.14 -2.62
N VAL A 146 8.39 -9.84 -2.74
CA VAL A 146 7.34 -10.30 -1.85
C VAL A 146 6.64 -11.51 -2.46
N ARG A 147 6.60 -12.62 -1.71
CA ARG A 147 5.87 -13.83 -2.13
C ARG A 147 4.37 -13.71 -1.81
N GLY A 148 3.55 -14.46 -2.54
CA GLY A 148 2.10 -14.51 -2.34
C GLY A 148 1.28 -13.73 -3.37
N GLY A 149 1.94 -13.13 -4.36
CA GLY A 149 1.29 -12.60 -5.56
C GLY A 149 0.87 -13.70 -6.53
N ARG A 150 0.20 -13.31 -7.62
CA ARG A 150 -0.39 -14.20 -8.62
C ARG A 150 0.14 -13.97 -10.03
N PHE A 151 0.42 -12.72 -10.40
CA PHE A 151 0.73 -12.33 -11.78
C PHE A 151 2.17 -11.82 -11.97
N VAL A 152 2.79 -11.30 -10.91
CA VAL A 152 4.14 -10.75 -10.95
C VAL A 152 5.11 -11.76 -10.33
N ASP A 153 5.77 -12.52 -11.19
CA ASP A 153 6.81 -13.46 -10.79
C ASP A 153 8.17 -12.76 -10.57
N ARG A 154 9.15 -13.52 -10.09
CA ARG A 154 10.50 -13.00 -9.81
C ARG A 154 11.21 -12.49 -11.06
N VAL A 155 10.95 -13.08 -12.22
CA VAL A 155 11.63 -12.73 -13.47
C VAL A 155 11.12 -11.37 -13.93
N ARG A 156 9.79 -11.17 -13.94
CA ARG A 156 9.16 -9.87 -14.22
C ARG A 156 9.62 -8.80 -13.25
N PHE A 157 9.67 -9.12 -11.95
CA PHE A 157 10.16 -8.18 -10.94
C PHE A 157 11.62 -7.77 -11.17
N ALA A 158 12.51 -8.73 -11.42
CA ALA A 158 13.94 -8.47 -11.66
C ALA A 158 14.15 -7.60 -12.91
N ARG A 159 13.47 -7.94 -14.02
CA ARG A 159 13.51 -7.13 -15.26
C ARG A 159 13.05 -5.70 -15.01
N LEU A 160 11.95 -5.52 -14.28
CA LEU A 160 11.45 -4.18 -13.97
C LEU A 160 12.39 -3.39 -13.06
N LEU A 161 13.06 -4.06 -12.11
CA LEU A 161 14.10 -3.48 -11.26
C LEU A 161 15.32 -2.98 -12.07
N GLU A 162 15.65 -3.68 -13.17
CA GLU A 162 16.67 -3.29 -14.14
C GLU A 162 16.20 -2.19 -15.11
N GLY A 163 14.92 -1.78 -15.04
CA GLY A 163 14.35 -0.71 -15.86
C GLY A 163 13.68 -1.16 -17.16
N ASP A 164 13.41 -2.46 -17.30
CA ASP A 164 12.64 -2.98 -18.43
C ASP A 164 11.14 -2.77 -18.23
N TYR A 165 10.62 -1.66 -18.78
CA TYR A 165 9.20 -1.34 -18.71
C TYR A 165 8.29 -2.18 -19.64
N ALA A 166 8.86 -3.00 -20.55
CA ALA A 166 8.05 -3.88 -21.41
C ALA A 166 7.31 -4.94 -20.59
N VAL A 167 7.79 -5.25 -19.39
CA VAL A 167 7.13 -6.12 -18.40
C VAL A 167 5.68 -5.69 -18.15
N LEU A 168 5.37 -4.40 -18.14
CA LEU A 168 3.99 -3.93 -17.92
C LEU A 168 3.06 -4.23 -19.09
N ASP A 169 3.60 -4.26 -20.30
CA ASP A 169 2.83 -4.55 -21.52
C ASP A 169 2.54 -6.07 -21.62
N GLU A 170 3.45 -6.91 -21.09
CA GLU A 170 3.27 -8.37 -20.94
C GLU A 170 2.13 -8.74 -19.97
N LEU A 171 1.74 -7.84 -19.07
CA LEU A 171 0.65 -8.06 -18.11
C LEU A 171 -0.75 -7.80 -18.70
N SER A 172 -0.86 -7.49 -19.99
CA SER A 172 -2.10 -7.22 -20.72
C SER A 172 -3.17 -8.33 -20.64
N GLY A 173 -2.77 -9.59 -20.43
CA GLY A 173 -3.69 -10.72 -20.21
C GLY A 173 -4.20 -10.88 -18.78
N THR A 174 -3.88 -9.95 -17.88
CA THR A 174 -4.19 -10.03 -16.44
C THR A 174 -4.99 -8.82 -15.98
N PRO A 175 -5.49 -8.77 -14.73
CA PRO A 175 -6.09 -7.55 -14.18
C PRO A 175 -5.18 -6.31 -14.28
N PHE A 176 -3.85 -6.50 -14.39
CA PHE A 176 -2.84 -5.45 -14.54
C PHE A 176 -2.72 -4.87 -15.96
N ALA A 177 -3.57 -5.27 -16.91
CA ALA A 177 -3.59 -4.68 -18.25
C ALA A 177 -3.61 -3.13 -18.30
N PRO A 178 -4.33 -2.41 -17.40
CA PRO A 178 -4.31 -0.95 -17.40
C PRO A 178 -2.94 -0.33 -17.08
N LEU A 179 -1.95 -1.10 -16.62
CA LEU A 179 -0.60 -0.62 -16.35
C LEU A 179 0.25 -0.45 -17.60
N ALA A 180 -0.17 -1.02 -18.74
CA ALA A 180 0.56 -0.97 -20.00
C ALA A 180 0.98 0.46 -20.39
N GLY A 181 2.24 0.65 -20.76
CA GLY A 181 2.80 1.96 -21.09
C GLY A 181 3.05 2.91 -19.91
N ALA A 182 2.87 2.52 -18.65
CA ALA A 182 3.37 3.32 -17.53
C ALA A 182 4.91 3.33 -17.54
N ARG A 183 5.52 4.50 -17.36
CA ARG A 183 6.98 4.69 -17.39
C ARG A 183 7.52 5.44 -16.18
N ASP A 184 6.64 5.93 -15.31
CA ASP A 184 6.99 6.63 -14.08
C ASP A 184 6.14 6.16 -12.90
N LEU A 185 6.66 6.37 -11.69
CA LEU A 185 6.03 5.90 -10.46
C LEU A 185 4.66 6.57 -10.22
N ARG A 186 4.46 7.83 -10.62
CA ARG A 186 3.19 8.54 -10.41
C ARG A 186 2.09 7.92 -11.28
N ALA A 187 2.36 7.68 -12.56
CA ALA A 187 1.44 7.04 -13.47
C ALA A 187 1.11 5.61 -13.01
N LEU A 188 2.13 4.85 -12.57
CA LEU A 188 1.95 3.51 -12.02
C LEU A 188 1.05 3.53 -10.78
N GLU A 189 1.34 4.38 -9.79
CA GLU A 189 0.57 4.43 -8.54
C GLU A 189 -0.90 4.78 -8.78
N ARG A 190 -1.18 5.73 -9.68
CA ARG A 190 -2.54 6.08 -10.06
C ARG A 190 -3.28 4.89 -10.69
N ARG A 191 -2.67 4.24 -11.68
CA ARG A 191 -3.29 3.11 -12.39
C ARG A 191 -3.49 1.90 -11.47
N LEU A 192 -2.51 1.61 -10.61
CA LEU A 192 -2.63 0.58 -9.56
C LEU A 192 -3.78 0.88 -8.59
N ARG A 193 -3.94 2.14 -8.16
CA ARG A 193 -5.05 2.54 -7.29
C ARG A 193 -6.40 2.27 -7.96
N CYS A 194 -6.56 2.69 -9.20
CA CYS A 194 -7.81 2.50 -9.95
C CYS A 194 -8.12 1.02 -10.20
N LEU A 195 -7.11 0.24 -10.56
CA LEU A 195 -7.21 -1.21 -10.69
C LEU A 195 -7.66 -1.85 -9.38
N LEU A 196 -6.96 -1.60 -8.27
CA LEU A 196 -7.28 -2.22 -6.98
C LEU A 196 -8.67 -1.79 -6.49
N LEU A 197 -9.09 -0.55 -6.74
CA LEU A 197 -10.44 -0.10 -6.45
C LEU A 197 -11.49 -0.85 -7.29
N LYS A 198 -11.23 -1.01 -8.60
CA LYS A 198 -12.12 -1.75 -9.51
C LYS A 198 -12.25 -3.21 -9.11
N GLU A 199 -11.15 -3.86 -8.73
CA GLU A 199 -11.15 -5.25 -8.27
C GLU A 199 -11.86 -5.39 -6.92
N ALA A 200 -11.66 -4.46 -5.98
CA ALA A 200 -12.39 -4.45 -4.71
C ALA A 200 -13.91 -4.31 -4.90
N ARG A 201 -14.35 -3.47 -5.85
CA ARG A 201 -15.78 -3.28 -6.16
C ARG A 201 -16.49 -4.54 -6.64
N LYS A 202 -15.78 -5.48 -7.25
CA LYS A 202 -16.36 -6.79 -7.62
C LYS A 202 -16.87 -7.53 -6.38
N GLY A 203 -16.27 -7.31 -5.21
CA GLY A 203 -16.74 -7.88 -3.95
C GLY A 203 -18.13 -7.41 -3.52
N ALA A 204 -18.64 -6.29 -4.06
CA ALA A 204 -19.98 -5.81 -3.72
C ALA A 204 -21.11 -6.74 -4.19
N SER A 205 -20.84 -7.66 -5.11
CA SER A 205 -21.81 -8.68 -5.55
C SER A 205 -21.97 -9.83 -4.55
N ASP A 206 -21.18 -9.86 -3.48
CA ASP A 206 -21.28 -10.82 -2.38
C ASP A 206 -21.67 -10.09 -1.07
N PRO A 207 -22.98 -9.88 -0.82
CA PRO A 207 -23.45 -9.11 0.32
C PRO A 207 -23.27 -9.79 1.68
N LEU A 208 -23.09 -11.12 1.69
CA LEU A 208 -23.00 -11.93 2.91
C LEU A 208 -21.56 -12.29 3.26
N GLY A 209 -20.65 -12.26 2.30
CA GLY A 209 -19.22 -12.50 2.53
C GLY A 209 -18.40 -11.23 2.75
N VAL A 210 -17.09 -11.44 2.83
CA VAL A 210 -16.12 -10.36 3.07
C VAL A 210 -15.99 -9.38 1.90
N GLY A 211 -16.47 -9.75 0.71
CA GLY A 211 -16.42 -8.93 -0.50
C GLY A 211 -17.04 -7.54 -0.30
N LEU A 212 -18.19 -7.47 0.39
CA LEU A 212 -18.88 -6.21 0.66
C LEU A 212 -18.04 -5.27 1.53
N VAL A 213 -17.44 -5.78 2.61
CA VAL A 213 -16.61 -4.94 3.50
C VAL A 213 -15.31 -4.51 2.83
N LEU A 214 -14.72 -5.37 1.99
CA LEU A 214 -13.57 -5.01 1.16
C LEU A 214 -13.91 -3.83 0.23
N ALA A 215 -15.01 -3.93 -0.52
CA ALA A 215 -15.47 -2.86 -1.39
C ALA A 215 -15.67 -1.56 -0.60
N TYR A 216 -16.39 -1.63 0.52
CA TYR A 216 -16.67 -0.48 1.38
C TYR A 216 -15.39 0.21 1.87
N VAL A 217 -14.44 -0.55 2.42
CA VAL A 217 -13.18 0.01 2.94
C VAL A 217 -12.39 0.70 1.83
N LYS A 218 -12.30 0.08 0.65
CA LYS A 218 -11.56 0.65 -0.49
C LYS A 218 -12.23 1.87 -1.09
N GLU A 219 -13.56 1.93 -1.09
CA GLU A 219 -14.28 3.13 -1.50
C GLU A 219 -14.10 4.29 -0.51
N ARG A 220 -14.06 4.00 0.80
CA ARG A 220 -13.77 5.02 1.82
C ARG A 220 -12.33 5.52 1.77
N GLU A 221 -11.35 4.65 1.52
CA GLU A 221 -9.98 5.06 1.21
C GLU A 221 -9.96 6.02 0.01
N TRP A 222 -10.67 5.66 -1.06
CA TRP A 222 -10.71 6.47 -2.27
C TRP A 222 -11.42 7.81 -2.09
N GLU A 223 -12.52 7.82 -1.35
CA GLU A 223 -13.23 9.04 -0.97
C GLU A 223 -12.32 10.00 -0.20
N ALA A 224 -11.59 9.50 0.81
CA ALA A 224 -10.66 10.31 1.59
C ALA A 224 -9.56 10.95 0.71
N VAL A 225 -8.99 10.16 -0.22
CA VAL A 225 -7.99 10.67 -1.17
C VAL A 225 -8.57 11.74 -2.08
N ARG A 226 -9.76 11.52 -2.66
CA ARG A 226 -10.43 12.49 -3.55
C ARG A 226 -10.78 13.78 -2.82
N LEU A 227 -11.39 13.69 -1.64
CA LEU A 227 -11.72 14.86 -0.82
C LEU A 227 -10.49 15.73 -0.58
N ARG A 228 -9.35 15.11 -0.25
CA ARG A 228 -8.09 15.82 -0.05
C ARG A 228 -7.59 16.51 -1.32
N LEU A 229 -7.57 15.80 -2.45
CA LEU A 229 -7.11 16.37 -3.73
C LEU A 229 -7.98 17.55 -4.17
N LEU A 230 -9.30 17.42 -4.02
CA LEU A 230 -10.27 18.48 -4.33
C LEU A 230 -10.15 19.67 -3.37
N ALA A 231 -9.98 19.42 -2.07
CA ALA A 231 -9.77 20.48 -1.08
C ALA A 231 -8.47 21.25 -1.34
N ARG A 232 -7.36 20.56 -1.63
CA ARG A 232 -6.09 21.20 -2.00
C ARG A 232 -6.22 22.05 -3.25
N ARG A 233 -6.90 21.54 -4.26
CA ARG A 233 -7.19 22.30 -5.48
C ARG A 233 -7.96 23.58 -5.17
N ALA A 234 -9.04 23.48 -4.38
CA ALA A 234 -9.87 24.61 -4.03
C ALA A 234 -9.09 25.65 -3.20
N TYR A 235 -8.26 25.21 -2.26
CA TYR A 235 -7.49 26.08 -1.37
C TYR A 235 -6.32 26.78 -2.07
N PHE A 236 -5.54 26.04 -2.89
CA PHE A 236 -4.34 26.57 -3.57
C PHE A 236 -4.59 27.06 -5.00
N GLY A 237 -5.82 26.97 -5.51
CA GLY A 237 -6.14 27.40 -6.88
C GLY A 237 -5.47 26.57 -7.97
N LEU A 238 -5.29 25.26 -7.75
CA LEU A 238 -4.58 24.39 -8.70
C LEU A 238 -5.34 24.22 -10.04
N PRO A 239 -4.64 24.03 -11.17
CA PRO A 239 -5.25 23.87 -12.48
C PRO A 239 -6.27 22.72 -12.55
N ARG A 240 -7.37 22.94 -13.29
CA ARG A 240 -8.45 21.97 -13.34
C ARG A 240 -8.02 20.59 -13.82
N ALA A 241 -7.37 20.59 -14.99
CA ALA A 241 -7.01 19.39 -15.71
C ALA A 241 -6.10 18.48 -14.90
N GLN A 242 -5.14 19.05 -14.15
CA GLN A 242 -4.19 18.29 -13.33
C GLN A 242 -4.89 17.47 -12.23
N VAL A 243 -5.89 18.06 -11.59
CA VAL A 243 -6.60 17.40 -10.48
C VAL A 243 -7.69 16.45 -11.01
N GLU A 244 -8.36 16.82 -12.10
CA GLU A 244 -9.33 15.96 -12.79
C GLU A 244 -8.71 14.62 -13.20
N GLU A 245 -7.47 14.66 -13.69
CA GLU A 245 -6.69 13.47 -14.03
C GLU A 245 -6.41 12.54 -12.82
N GLU A 246 -6.32 13.08 -11.61
CA GLU A 246 -5.95 12.36 -10.39
C GLU A 246 -7.15 11.88 -9.56
N VAL A 247 -8.34 12.43 -9.78
CA VAL A 247 -9.58 12.09 -9.03
C VAL A 247 -10.55 11.22 -9.80
N VAL A 248 -10.22 10.88 -11.04
CA VAL A 248 -11.01 9.98 -11.91
C VAL A 248 -10.25 8.67 -12.09
N CYS A 249 -10.95 7.56 -11.90
CA CYS A 249 -10.48 6.23 -12.26
C CYS A 249 -11.31 5.73 -13.45
N PRO A 250 -10.69 5.53 -14.63
CA PRO A 250 -11.37 4.99 -15.80
C PRO A 250 -11.66 3.48 -15.68
#